data_AF-A0A1P8Y937-F1
#
_entry.id   AF-A0A1P8Y937-F1
#
_cell.length_a   1.000
_cell.length_b   1.000
_cell.length_c   1.000
_cell.angle_alpha   90.00
_cell.angle_beta   90.00
_cell.angle_gamma   90.00
#
_symmetry.space_group_name_H-M   'P 1'
#
loop_
_entity.id
_entity.type
_entity.pdbx_description
1 polymer ?
#
loop_
_entity_poly.entity_id
_entity_poly.type
_entity_poly.pdbx_seq_one_letter_code
_entity_poly.pdbx_strand_id
1 'polypeptide(L)'
;MDTSGADNAGAGDLPRAVKLAWGLAEPGSRGPRRGLSIERILDTAIEIADTEGAASLSMARLAKELGFTTMSLYRYVKSKDELIELISDRVVGPAPHIEPGTPWREALAQWATSEYEALMRHPWWLQLSLGECHRPDPTTWRGWRPDSAAWPTPRCRSRCVSRSSSTPRST
;
A
#
# COMPACT_ATOMS: atom_id res chain seq x y z
N MET A 1 -10.54 -34.47 -31.69
CA MET A 1 -9.52 -33.98 -30.73
C MET A 1 -9.60 -32.48 -30.88
N ASP A 2 -10.49 -31.87 -30.11
CA ASP A 2 -10.92 -30.51 -30.33
C ASP A 2 -10.58 -29.74 -29.05
N THR A 3 -9.44 -29.05 -29.04
CA THR A 3 -9.03 -28.15 -27.97
C THR A 3 -9.21 -26.71 -28.44
N SER A 4 -10.44 -26.23 -28.38
CA SER A 4 -10.77 -24.81 -28.49
C SER A 4 -11.77 -24.50 -27.39
N GLY A 5 -11.32 -23.86 -26.31
CA GLY A 5 -12.24 -23.40 -25.26
C GLY A 5 -11.72 -23.45 -23.83
N ALA A 6 -10.45 -23.15 -23.57
CA ALA A 6 -10.00 -22.74 -22.25
C ALA A 6 -8.74 -21.91 -22.46
N ASP A 7 -8.86 -20.58 -22.32
CA ASP A 7 -7.78 -19.62 -22.01
C ASP A 7 -8.34 -18.19 -22.17
N ASN A 8 -9.35 -17.84 -21.36
CA ASN A 8 -9.77 -16.45 -21.16
C ASN A 8 -10.40 -16.26 -19.77
N ALA A 9 -9.86 -16.95 -18.76
CA ALA A 9 -10.21 -16.75 -17.37
C ALA A 9 -9.02 -16.10 -16.66
N GLY A 10 -8.97 -14.76 -16.63
CA GLY A 10 -8.02 -14.05 -15.75
C GLY A 10 -7.55 -12.66 -16.18
N ALA A 11 -7.86 -12.16 -17.38
CA ALA A 11 -7.28 -10.91 -17.88
C ALA A 11 -8.17 -9.64 -17.73
N GLY A 12 -9.27 -9.70 -16.96
CA GLY A 12 -10.38 -8.76 -17.14
C GLY A 12 -10.78 -7.79 -16.02
N ASP A 13 -10.30 -7.92 -14.78
CA ASP A 13 -10.74 -6.99 -13.71
C ASP A 13 -9.66 -6.68 -12.69
N LEU A 14 -8.79 -5.73 -13.04
CA LEU A 14 -7.86 -5.14 -12.06
C LEU A 14 -8.66 -4.50 -10.91
N PRO A 15 -8.22 -4.65 -9.64
CA PRO A 15 -8.82 -3.96 -8.51
C PRO A 15 -8.93 -2.45 -8.76
N ARG A 16 -10.01 -1.84 -8.26
CA ARG A 16 -10.27 -0.40 -8.46
C ARG A 16 -9.12 0.49 -7.99
N ALA A 17 -8.44 0.10 -6.90
CA ALA A 17 -7.25 0.78 -6.39
C ALA A 17 -6.15 0.87 -7.46
N VAL A 18 -5.85 -0.26 -8.09
CA VAL A 18 -4.85 -0.37 -9.18
C VAL A 18 -5.27 0.46 -10.40
N LYS A 19 -6.56 0.46 -10.76
CA LYS A 19 -7.06 1.28 -11.86
C LYS A 19 -6.93 2.79 -11.58
N LEU A 20 -7.08 3.22 -10.32
CA LEU A 20 -6.93 4.62 -9.93
C LEU A 20 -5.45 5.03 -9.85
N ALA A 21 -4.60 4.19 -9.27
CA ALA A 21 -3.15 4.35 -9.21
C ALA A 21 -2.55 4.58 -10.61
N TRP A 22 -2.90 3.71 -11.56
CA TRP A 22 -2.38 3.78 -12.92
C TRP A 22 -3.18 4.69 -13.87
N GLY A 23 -4.13 5.48 -13.37
CA GLY A 23 -4.92 6.41 -14.20
C GLY A 23 -5.81 5.73 -15.24
N LEU A 24 -6.12 4.44 -15.09
CA LEU A 24 -6.99 3.65 -15.96
C LEU A 24 -8.49 3.86 -15.65
N ALA A 25 -8.82 4.60 -14.59
CA ALA A 25 -10.17 5.00 -14.24
C ALA A 25 -10.33 6.52 -14.33
N GLU A 26 -11.35 6.98 -15.07
CA GLU A 26 -11.74 8.39 -15.14
C GLU A 26 -12.10 8.93 -13.75
N PRO A 27 -11.41 9.98 -13.25
CA PRO A 27 -11.85 10.68 -12.06
C PRO A 27 -13.25 11.24 -12.29
N GLY A 28 -14.21 10.87 -11.44
CA GLY A 28 -15.60 11.35 -11.56
C GLY A 28 -15.67 12.87 -11.78
N SER A 29 -16.39 13.28 -12.83
CA SER A 29 -16.50 14.63 -13.36
C SER A 29 -16.77 15.73 -12.30
N ARG A 30 -16.10 16.88 -12.48
CA ARG A 30 -15.97 18.02 -11.56
C ARG A 30 -17.21 18.93 -11.55
N GLY A 31 -17.74 19.20 -10.35
CA GLY A 31 -18.60 20.36 -10.05
C GLY A 31 -17.82 21.49 -9.33
N PRO A 32 -18.41 22.69 -9.14
CA PRO A 32 -17.71 23.90 -8.69
C PRO A 32 -17.04 23.75 -7.31
N ARG A 33 -15.73 23.99 -7.33
CA ARG A 33 -14.73 24.18 -6.25
C ARG A 33 -15.24 24.32 -4.80
N ARG A 34 -15.61 23.18 -4.18
CA ARG A 34 -15.42 22.83 -2.75
C ARG A 34 -15.57 21.32 -2.51
N GLY A 35 -15.34 20.53 -3.55
CA GLY A 35 -15.50 19.08 -3.53
C GLY A 35 -14.23 18.40 -3.03
N LEU A 36 -14.40 17.51 -2.07
CA LEU A 36 -13.45 16.46 -1.73
C LEU A 36 -12.95 15.78 -3.02
N SER A 37 -11.64 15.74 -3.25
CA SER A 37 -11.02 15.03 -4.38
C SER A 37 -10.14 13.90 -3.88
N ILE A 38 -9.95 12.87 -4.70
CA ILE A 38 -9.06 11.76 -4.36
C ILE A 38 -7.63 12.25 -4.15
N GLU A 39 -7.11 13.11 -5.03
CA GLU A 39 -5.77 13.70 -4.91
C GLU A 39 -5.59 14.39 -3.56
N ARG A 40 -6.55 15.22 -3.14
CA ARG A 40 -6.49 15.93 -1.86
C ARG A 40 -6.54 14.99 -0.66
N ILE A 41 -7.31 13.90 -0.77
CA ILE A 41 -7.35 12.85 0.25
C ILE A 41 -5.96 12.21 0.39
N LEU A 42 -5.33 11.86 -0.73
CA LEU A 42 -4.01 11.20 -0.72
C LEU A 42 -2.92 12.13 -0.21
N ASP A 43 -2.90 13.39 -0.66
CA ASP A 43 -1.91 14.38 -0.21
C ASP A 43 -1.99 14.59 1.31
N THR A 44 -3.20 14.75 1.85
CA THR A 44 -3.40 14.91 3.30
C THR A 44 -3.02 13.65 4.07
N ALA A 45 -3.27 12.48 3.50
CA ALA A 45 -2.87 11.21 4.10
C ALA A 45 -1.34 11.06 4.19
N ILE A 46 -0.61 11.48 3.15
CA ILE A 46 0.86 11.51 3.12
C ILE A 46 1.38 12.49 4.18
N GLU A 47 0.82 13.71 4.27
CA GLU A 47 1.21 14.71 5.27
C GLU A 47 1.02 14.21 6.72
N ILE A 48 -0.10 13.54 7.00
CA ILE A 48 -0.34 12.91 8.32
C ILE A 48 0.70 11.83 8.59
N ALA A 49 1.00 10.98 7.60
CA ALA A 49 1.96 9.90 7.75
C ALA A 49 3.41 10.40 7.93
N ASP A 50 3.77 11.50 7.28
CA ASP A 50 5.08 12.16 7.42
C ASP A 50 5.27 12.79 8.80
N THR A 51 4.20 13.39 9.36
CA THR A 51 4.27 14.15 10.62
C THR A 51 4.01 13.31 11.87
N GLU A 52 3.02 12.41 11.81
CA GLU A 52 2.56 11.62 12.95
C GLU A 52 2.94 10.12 12.81
N GLY A 53 3.44 9.69 11.65
CA GLY A 53 3.80 8.30 11.36
C GLY A 53 2.63 7.47 10.83
N ALA A 54 2.93 6.34 10.17
CA ALA A 54 1.92 5.48 9.53
C ALA A 54 0.84 4.92 10.49
N ALA A 55 1.14 4.78 11.78
CA ALA A 55 0.21 4.24 12.78
C ALA A 55 -0.96 5.20 13.10
N SER A 56 -0.79 6.51 12.91
CA SER A 56 -1.84 7.51 13.14
C SER A 56 -2.88 7.55 12.00
N LEU A 57 -2.53 6.98 10.84
CA LEU A 57 -3.33 7.01 9.64
C LEU A 57 -4.62 6.19 9.83
N SER A 58 -5.73 6.90 9.97
CA SER A 58 -7.07 6.32 10.11
C SER A 58 -8.09 7.14 9.34
N MET A 59 -9.17 6.50 8.90
CA MET A 59 -10.25 7.18 8.16
C MET A 59 -10.85 8.33 8.99
N ALA A 60 -10.95 8.18 10.31
CA ALA A 60 -11.46 9.22 11.20
C ALA A 60 -10.50 10.42 11.34
N ARG A 61 -9.18 10.16 11.48
CA ARG A 61 -8.16 11.23 11.56
C ARG A 61 -8.12 12.05 10.28
N LEU A 62 -8.16 11.37 9.14
CA LEU A 62 -8.18 11.97 7.81
C LEU A 62 -9.44 12.80 7.58
N ALA A 63 -10.62 12.30 7.99
CA ALA A 63 -11.88 13.02 7.90
C ALA A 63 -11.84 14.31 8.72
N LYS A 64 -11.31 14.24 9.94
CA LYS A 64 -11.12 15.39 10.84
C LYS A 64 -10.21 16.44 10.23
N GLU A 65 -9.08 16.04 9.65
CA GLU A 65 -8.11 16.95 9.04
C GLU A 65 -8.70 17.67 7.81
N LEU A 66 -9.44 16.92 6.99
CA LEU A 66 -10.08 17.46 5.78
C LEU A 66 -11.35 18.27 6.08
N GLY A 67 -11.89 18.21 7.30
CA GLY A 67 -13.16 18.85 7.69
C GLY A 67 -14.40 18.18 7.07
N PHE A 68 -14.32 16.90 6.72
CA PHE A 68 -15.43 16.11 6.17
C PHE A 68 -15.85 14.98 7.11
N THR A 69 -16.97 14.34 6.80
CA THR A 69 -17.38 13.11 7.51
C THR A 69 -16.65 11.88 6.95
N THR A 70 -16.45 10.86 7.78
CA THR A 70 -15.88 9.58 7.34
C THR A 70 -16.70 8.95 6.19
N MET A 71 -18.03 9.10 6.22
CA MET A 71 -18.92 8.62 5.16
C MET A 71 -18.62 9.26 3.80
N SER A 72 -18.22 10.53 3.77
CA SER A 72 -17.85 11.22 2.53
C SER A 72 -16.55 10.66 1.94
N LEU A 73 -15.58 10.27 2.77
CA LEU A 73 -14.33 9.66 2.31
C LEU A 73 -14.56 8.29 1.68
N TYR A 74 -15.46 7.49 2.26
CA TYR A 74 -15.75 6.15 1.76
C TYR A 74 -16.31 6.11 0.33
N ARG A 75 -16.82 7.25 -0.17
CA ARG A 75 -17.22 7.40 -1.58
C ARG A 75 -16.03 7.33 -2.54
N TYR A 76 -14.85 7.77 -2.09
CA TYR A 76 -13.64 7.82 -2.91
C TYR A 76 -12.78 6.58 -2.69
N VAL A 77 -12.65 6.14 -1.43
CA VAL A 77 -11.80 5.02 -1.02
C VAL A 77 -12.60 4.08 -0.10
N LYS A 78 -12.77 2.81 -0.49
CA LYS A 78 -13.67 1.87 0.18
C LYS A 78 -13.11 1.32 1.49
N SER A 79 -11.78 1.26 1.64
CA SER A 79 -11.12 0.72 2.83
C SER A 79 -9.85 1.50 3.17
N LYS A 80 -9.34 1.30 4.39
CA LYS A 80 -8.02 1.82 4.77
C LYS A 80 -6.91 1.19 3.92
N ASP A 81 -7.05 -0.08 3.54
CA ASP A 81 -6.05 -0.79 2.75
C ASP A 81 -5.99 -0.22 1.31
N GLU A 82 -7.13 0.08 0.68
CA GLU A 82 -7.18 0.79 -0.61
C GLU A 82 -6.54 2.19 -0.50
N LEU A 83 -6.71 2.88 0.64
CA LEU A 83 -6.02 4.16 0.87
C LEU A 83 -4.50 3.97 0.93
N ILE A 84 -4.03 2.93 1.64
CA ILE A 84 -2.61 2.60 1.77
C ILE A 84 -1.98 2.25 0.42
N GLU A 85 -2.68 1.46 -0.40
CA GLU A 85 -2.24 1.15 -1.77
C GLU A 85 -2.09 2.41 -2.62
N LEU A 86 -3.06 3.32 -2.56
CA LEU A 86 -3.06 4.56 -3.35
C LEU A 86 -1.98 5.56 -2.90
N ILE A 87 -1.77 5.74 -1.58
CA ILE A 87 -0.67 6.59 -1.10
C ILE A 87 0.69 5.96 -1.39
N SER A 88 0.78 4.63 -1.39
CA SER A 88 2.03 3.92 -1.72
C SER A 88 2.45 4.16 -3.16
N ASP A 89 1.53 4.01 -4.10
CA ASP A 89 1.77 4.30 -5.52
C ASP A 89 2.17 5.78 -5.72
N ARG A 90 1.50 6.69 -5.01
CA ARG A 90 1.81 8.13 -5.08
C ARG A 90 3.18 8.49 -4.49
N VAL A 91 3.64 7.79 -3.46
CA VAL A 91 4.96 8.00 -2.81
C VAL A 91 6.10 7.53 -3.70
N VAL A 92 5.96 6.34 -4.29
CA VAL A 92 6.95 5.80 -5.26
C VAL A 92 6.99 6.70 -6.50
N GLY A 93 5.82 7.14 -6.96
CA GLY A 93 5.71 8.06 -8.09
C GLY A 93 6.06 7.40 -9.44
N PRO A 94 6.16 8.20 -10.50
CA PRO A 94 6.49 7.67 -11.82
C PRO A 94 7.94 7.18 -11.84
N ALA A 95 8.18 6.12 -12.62
CA ALA A 95 9.53 5.64 -12.88
C ALA A 95 10.41 6.79 -13.42
N PRO A 96 11.68 6.87 -12.99
CA PRO A 96 12.58 7.92 -13.45
C PRO A 96 12.77 7.83 -14.96
N HIS A 97 12.87 8.99 -15.61
CA HIS A 97 13.20 9.03 -17.02
C HIS A 97 14.65 8.60 -17.21
N ILE A 98 14.86 7.52 -17.96
CA ILE A 98 16.18 7.00 -18.29
C ILE A 98 16.38 7.20 -19.79
N GLU A 99 17.46 7.89 -20.15
CA GLU A 99 17.76 8.19 -21.55
C GLU A 99 17.96 6.90 -22.37
N PRO A 100 17.37 6.80 -23.57
CA PRO A 100 17.60 5.67 -24.47
C PRO A 100 19.09 5.52 -24.80
N GLY A 101 19.61 4.30 -24.66
CA GLY A 101 21.03 4.00 -24.90
C GLY A 101 21.92 4.04 -23.66
N THR A 102 21.36 4.40 -22.49
CA THR A 102 22.06 4.25 -21.20
C THR A 102 22.45 2.79 -20.96
N PRO A 103 23.71 2.49 -20.58
CA PRO A 103 24.12 1.13 -20.22
C PRO A 103 23.23 0.55 -19.11
N TRP A 104 22.81 -0.71 -19.24
CA TRP A 104 21.78 -1.29 -18.35
C TRP A 104 22.12 -1.21 -16.85
N ARG A 105 23.40 -1.33 -16.47
CA ARG A 105 23.84 -1.19 -15.07
C ARG A 105 23.66 0.22 -14.55
N GLU A 106 23.95 1.20 -15.39
CA GLU A 106 23.82 2.62 -15.06
C GLU A 106 22.34 3.01 -14.98
N ALA A 107 21.52 2.53 -15.92
CA ALA A 107 20.06 2.68 -15.89
C ALA A 107 19.46 2.11 -14.59
N LEU A 108 19.88 0.90 -14.17
CA LEU A 108 19.45 0.32 -12.90
C LEU A 108 19.93 1.12 -11.69
N ALA A 109 21.14 1.66 -11.72
CA ALA A 109 21.66 2.48 -10.62
C ALA A 109 20.88 3.80 -10.47
N GLN A 110 20.56 4.45 -11.60
CA GLN A 110 19.71 5.66 -11.63
C GLN A 110 18.31 5.35 -11.07
N TRP A 111 17.72 4.23 -11.49
CA TRP A 111 16.43 3.80 -10.96
C TRP A 111 16.49 3.54 -9.45
N ALA A 112 17.44 2.72 -8.99
CA ALA A 112 17.58 2.41 -7.57
C ALA A 112 17.82 3.66 -6.72
N THR A 113 18.53 4.66 -7.25
CA THR A 113 18.76 5.95 -6.56
C THR A 113 17.46 6.75 -6.45
N SER A 114 16.68 6.84 -7.53
CA SER A 114 15.38 7.52 -7.53
C SER A 114 14.40 6.89 -6.54
N GLU A 115 14.33 5.55 -6.52
CA GLU A 115 13.52 4.80 -5.55
C GLU A 115 13.99 5.07 -4.13
N TYR A 116 15.30 5.00 -3.88
CA TYR A 116 15.88 5.27 -2.57
C TYR A 116 15.55 6.69 -2.08
N GLU A 117 15.66 7.71 -2.93
CA GLU A 117 15.32 9.09 -2.58
C GLU A 117 13.82 9.27 -2.28
N ALA A 118 12.94 8.58 -3.01
CA ALA A 118 11.51 8.56 -2.68
C ALA A 118 11.23 7.92 -1.32
N LEU A 119 11.89 6.79 -1.04
CA LEU A 119 11.77 6.07 0.22
C LEU A 119 12.32 6.86 1.41
N MET A 120 13.43 7.57 1.23
CA MET A 120 14.02 8.39 2.29
C MET A 120 13.20 9.64 2.61
N ARG A 121 12.42 10.16 1.65
CA ARG A 121 11.45 11.23 1.90
C ARG A 121 10.27 10.77 2.76
N HIS A 122 9.87 9.50 2.64
CA HIS A 122 8.70 8.95 3.33
C HIS A 122 9.05 7.64 4.09
N PRO A 123 9.86 7.70 5.18
CA PRO A 123 10.34 6.49 5.87
C PRO A 123 9.24 5.61 6.46
N TRP A 124 8.07 6.19 6.73
CA TRP A 124 6.89 5.47 7.23
C TRP A 124 6.37 4.43 6.23
N TRP A 125 6.64 4.58 4.94
CA TRP A 125 6.23 3.64 3.90
C TRP A 125 6.86 2.25 4.10
N LEU A 126 8.14 2.21 4.51
CA LEU A 126 8.84 0.96 4.83
C LEU A 126 8.17 0.19 5.97
N GLN A 127 7.52 0.89 6.91
CA GLN A 127 6.82 0.24 8.02
C GLN A 127 5.51 -0.42 7.56
N LEU A 128 4.83 0.16 6.57
CA LEU A 128 3.61 -0.41 5.98
C LEU A 128 3.95 -1.61 5.08
N SER A 129 4.91 -1.43 4.18
CA SER A 129 5.34 -2.48 3.24
C SER A 129 5.92 -3.71 3.95
N LEU A 130 6.71 -3.51 5.01
CA LEU A 130 7.33 -4.62 5.75
C LEU A 130 6.41 -5.22 6.83
N GLY A 131 5.39 -4.48 7.29
CA GLY A 131 4.41 -4.97 8.27
C GLY A 131 3.53 -6.08 7.72
N GLU A 132 3.29 -6.06 6.42
CA GLU A 132 2.58 -7.07 5.63
C GLU A 132 3.55 -8.02 4.94
N CYS A 133 4.78 -8.20 5.45
CA CYS A 133 5.55 -9.39 5.14
C CYS A 133 4.61 -10.57 5.39
N HIS A 134 4.08 -11.13 4.30
CA HIS A 134 3.22 -12.28 4.25
C HIS A 134 3.94 -13.29 5.11
N ARG A 135 3.54 -13.42 6.39
CA ARG A 135 4.10 -14.45 7.26
C ARG A 135 3.81 -15.69 6.46
N PRO A 136 4.84 -16.33 5.89
CA PRO A 136 4.56 -17.43 5.02
C PRO A 136 3.90 -18.46 5.93
N ASP A 137 2.74 -18.96 5.51
CA ASP A 137 1.84 -19.75 6.35
C ASP A 137 2.67 -20.69 7.23
N PRO A 138 2.56 -20.64 8.57
CA PRO A 138 3.36 -21.49 9.45
C PRO A 138 3.27 -22.98 9.11
N THR A 139 2.27 -23.42 8.33
CA THR A 139 2.17 -24.80 7.84
C THR A 139 3.02 -25.13 6.60
N THR A 140 3.46 -24.14 5.81
CA THR A 140 4.31 -24.34 4.61
C THR A 140 5.80 -24.57 4.93
N TRP A 141 6.24 -24.34 6.18
CA TRP A 141 7.65 -24.45 6.60
C TRP A 141 8.01 -25.72 7.35
N ARG A 142 7.10 -26.70 7.44
CA ARG A 142 7.37 -27.95 8.18
C ARG A 142 8.40 -28.88 7.53
N GLY A 143 8.83 -28.60 6.29
CA GLY A 143 9.83 -29.39 5.54
C GLY A 143 11.23 -28.76 5.44
N TRP A 144 11.44 -27.55 5.96
CA TRP A 144 12.73 -26.86 5.82
C TRP A 144 13.77 -27.39 6.81
N ARG A 145 14.96 -27.79 6.32
CA ARG A 145 16.10 -28.29 7.12
C ARG A 145 17.28 -27.28 7.14
N PRO A 146 17.93 -27.06 8.30
CA PRO A 146 18.83 -25.93 8.55
C PRO A 146 20.32 -26.25 8.36
N ASP A 147 20.73 -26.85 7.24
CA ASP A 147 22.17 -27.11 6.99
C ASP A 147 22.82 -26.11 6.02
N SER A 148 22.09 -25.11 5.52
CA SER A 148 22.69 -23.98 4.81
C SER A 148 22.69 -22.72 5.68
N ALA A 149 23.90 -22.27 5.97
CA ALA A 149 24.23 -21.19 6.86
C ALA A 149 23.45 -19.87 6.62
N ALA A 150 22.89 -19.38 7.73
CA ALA A 150 23.09 -18.03 8.24
C ALA A 150 22.26 -16.87 7.68
N TRP A 151 21.02 -16.73 8.15
CA TRP A 151 20.42 -15.40 8.34
C TRP A 151 19.94 -15.26 9.80
N PRO A 152 20.61 -14.46 10.64
CA PRO A 152 20.16 -14.20 12.01
C PRO A 152 18.99 -13.21 12.01
N THR A 153 17.96 -13.50 12.80
CA THR A 153 16.80 -12.61 13.01
C THR A 153 17.18 -11.35 13.81
N PRO A 154 16.65 -10.16 13.47
CA PRO A 154 16.49 -9.11 14.47
C PRO A 154 15.29 -9.48 15.36
N ARG A 155 15.55 -9.69 16.65
CA ARG A 155 14.50 -9.76 17.68
C ARG A 155 13.78 -8.41 17.76
N CYS A 156 12.66 -8.25 17.05
CA CYS A 156 11.71 -7.19 17.39
C CYS A 156 10.94 -7.59 18.65
N ARG A 157 11.48 -7.17 19.79
CA ARG A 157 10.90 -7.32 21.13
C ARG A 157 10.08 -6.07 21.47
N SER A 158 8.83 -6.01 21.03
CA SER A 158 7.79 -5.10 21.57
C SER A 158 6.43 -5.52 20.99
N ARG A 159 5.68 -6.42 21.62
CA ARG A 159 4.67 -6.11 22.64
C ARG A 159 3.71 -4.98 22.23
N CYS A 160 2.69 -5.31 21.45
CA CYS A 160 1.32 -4.77 21.50
C CYS A 160 0.41 -6.01 21.38
N VAL A 161 -0.13 -6.65 22.43
CA VAL A 161 -1.23 -6.21 23.32
C VAL A 161 -2.37 -5.63 22.48
N SER A 162 -3.60 -6.16 22.41
CA SER A 162 -4.41 -7.03 23.29
C SER A 162 -5.52 -7.67 22.44
N ARG A 163 -5.70 -8.99 22.42
CA ARG A 163 -6.61 -9.77 23.31
C ARG A 163 -8.03 -9.19 23.38
N SER A 164 -8.89 -9.72 22.51
CA SER A 164 -10.34 -9.62 22.57
C SER A 164 -10.86 -10.22 23.88
N SER A 165 -11.68 -9.46 24.59
CA SER A 165 -12.43 -9.90 25.77
C SER A 165 -13.60 -10.79 25.34
N SER A 166 -13.50 -12.09 25.60
CA SER A 166 -14.63 -13.01 25.58
C SER A 166 -15.32 -13.01 26.95
N THR A 167 -16.57 -12.58 26.97
CA THR A 167 -17.50 -12.68 28.10
C THR A 167 -17.84 -14.15 28.36
N PRO A 168 -17.79 -14.65 29.61
CA PRO A 168 -18.32 -15.97 29.92
C PRO A 168 -19.85 -15.89 30.11
N ARG A 169 -20.53 -16.81 29.43
CA ARG A 169 -21.94 -17.16 29.55
C ARG A 169 -22.21 -17.74 30.95
N SER A 170 -23.09 -17.11 31.72
CA SER A 170 -23.66 -17.68 32.95
C SER A 170 -24.93 -18.49 32.63
N THR A 171 -25.10 -19.52 33.45
CA THR A 171 -26.08 -20.61 33.50
C THR A 171 -27.53 -20.18 33.38
#